data_AF-X6LD11-F1
#
_entry.id   AF-X6LD11-F1
#
_cell.length_a   1.000
_cell.length_b   1.000
_cell.length_c   1.000
_cell.angle_alpha   90.00
_cell.angle_beta   90.00
_cell.angle_gamma   90.00
#
_symmetry.space_group_name_H-M   'P 1'
#
loop_
_entity.id
_entity.type
_entity.pdbx_description
1 polymer ?
#
loop_
_entity_poly.entity_id
_entity_poly.type
_entity_poly.pdbx_seq_one_letter_code
_entity_poly.pdbx_strand_id
1 'polypeptide(L)'
;MLSDVQTFDSHGYQVNNDKIGYKEQDSICYNIRYGYKTLFAYYHEHKQKKISDESFKSNISLSFRIGNFSYAEVPKTFCCIMGVSGTLDTLSEPEQEVIEKDYRVSKYTYMPPLFGKNNLTFAEQKDILIVEESDYFTTLKKEIDDRLVGKNPETKRAVFVFFESKKQLMDFYDSFHFFAMKGNAV
;
A
#
# COMPACT_ATOMS: atom_id res chain seq x y z
N MET A 1 -13.62 19.25 6.92
CA MET A 1 -14.10 19.80 8.20
C MET A 1 -15.47 19.26 8.58
N LEU A 2 -16.58 19.59 7.90
CA LEU A 2 -17.91 19.08 8.29
C LEU A 2 -18.04 17.54 8.23
N SER A 3 -17.46 16.92 7.20
CA SER A 3 -17.32 15.46 7.11
C SER A 3 -16.46 14.86 8.23
N ASP A 4 -15.48 15.62 8.72
CA ASP A 4 -14.54 15.16 9.73
C ASP A 4 -15.18 15.14 11.12
N VAL A 5 -16.15 16.03 11.39
CA VAL A 5 -16.99 15.99 12.61
C VAL A 5 -17.76 14.69 12.70
N GLN A 6 -18.21 14.15 11.57
CA GLN A 6 -19.03 12.93 11.53
C GLN A 6 -18.19 11.65 11.54
N THR A 7 -16.88 11.75 11.28
CA THR A 7 -16.01 10.59 11.04
C THR A 7 -14.70 10.65 11.83
N PHE A 8 -14.62 11.45 12.90
CA PHE A 8 -13.39 11.55 13.71
C PHE A 8 -13.12 10.28 14.54
N ASP A 9 -14.09 9.41 14.78
CA ASP A 9 -13.88 8.14 15.47
C ASP A 9 -13.28 7.05 14.53
N SER A 10 -13.56 7.15 13.23
CA SER A 10 -13.27 6.13 12.23
C SER A 10 -11.78 5.85 11.98
N HIS A 11 -10.88 6.73 12.43
CA HIS A 11 -9.46 6.68 12.09
C HIS A 11 -8.57 6.10 13.21
N GLY A 12 -9.17 5.45 14.22
CA GLY A 12 -8.45 4.65 15.23
C GLY A 12 -7.28 5.38 15.89
N TYR A 13 -7.57 6.31 16.80
CA TYR A 13 -6.55 7.04 17.56
C TYR A 13 -6.38 6.50 18.97
N GLN A 14 -5.20 6.71 19.55
CA GLN A 14 -4.91 6.38 20.95
C GLN A 14 -4.53 7.63 21.72
N VAL A 15 -5.04 7.77 22.94
CA VAL A 15 -4.66 8.86 23.85
C VAL A 15 -3.61 8.34 24.80
N ASN A 16 -2.42 8.96 24.80
CA ASN A 16 -1.36 8.64 25.76
C ASN A 16 -0.55 9.90 26.06
N ASN A 17 -0.10 10.05 27.31
CA ASN A 17 0.70 11.19 27.77
C ASN A 17 0.13 12.54 27.31
N ASP A 18 -1.18 12.73 27.50
CA ASP A 18 -1.87 13.98 27.18
C ASP A 18 -1.86 14.35 25.67
N LYS A 19 -1.63 13.37 24.79
CA LYS A 19 -1.56 13.55 23.34
C LYS A 19 -2.34 12.48 22.60
N ILE A 20 -2.80 12.83 21.40
CA ILE A 20 -3.41 11.91 20.46
C ILE A 20 -2.33 11.35 19.54
N GLY A 21 -2.20 10.03 19.51
CA GLY A 21 -1.27 9.31 18.67
C GLY A 21 -1.97 8.36 17.71
N TYR A 22 -1.28 8.05 16.62
CA TYR A 22 -1.75 7.16 15.56
C TYR A 22 -0.82 5.97 15.42
N LYS A 23 -1.39 4.78 15.23
CA LYS A 23 -0.59 3.60 14.95
C LYS A 23 -0.06 3.69 13.52
N GLU A 24 1.26 3.74 13.38
CA GLU A 24 1.95 3.72 12.10
C GLU A 24 2.97 2.57 12.14
N GLN A 25 2.77 1.58 11.29
CA GLN A 25 3.51 0.31 11.32
C GLN A 25 3.51 -0.31 12.74
N ASP A 26 4.67 -0.38 13.38
CA ASP A 26 4.87 -0.99 14.70
C ASP A 26 4.92 0.03 15.85
N SER A 27 4.80 1.33 15.57
CA SER A 27 4.95 2.40 16.56
C SER A 27 3.74 3.33 16.63
N ILE A 28 3.61 4.06 17.76
CA ILE A 28 2.62 5.13 17.90
C ILE A 28 3.30 6.45 17.58
N CYS A 29 2.83 7.10 16.51
CA CYS A 29 3.32 8.40 16.06
C CYS A 29 2.40 9.52 16.58
N TYR A 30 2.97 10.45 17.36
CA TYR A 30 2.25 11.62 17.91
C TYR A 30 2.39 12.88 17.05
N ASN A 31 3.21 12.84 16.00
CA ASN A 31 3.49 13.98 15.12
C ASN A 31 2.58 14.02 13.88
N ILE A 32 1.74 13.01 13.69
CA ILE A 32 0.84 12.89 12.54
C ILE A 32 -0.48 13.59 12.88
N ARG A 33 -1.03 14.30 11.90
CA ARG A 33 -2.35 14.93 12.01
C ARG A 33 -3.21 14.57 10.81
N TYR A 34 -4.40 14.05 11.07
CA TYR A 34 -5.44 13.76 10.07
C TYR A 34 -6.39 14.95 9.93
N GLY A 35 -5.84 16.10 9.53
CA GLY A 35 -6.59 17.33 9.33
C GLY A 35 -7.47 17.69 10.53
N TYR A 36 -8.75 17.97 10.27
CA TYR A 36 -9.71 18.33 11.31
C TYR A 36 -10.18 17.16 12.17
N LYS A 37 -9.96 15.90 11.73
CA LYS A 37 -10.37 14.73 12.52
C LYS A 37 -9.58 14.65 13.84
N THR A 38 -8.26 14.88 13.78
CA THR A 38 -7.42 15.00 14.98
C THR A 38 -7.88 16.13 15.90
N LEU A 39 -8.25 17.28 15.33
CA LEU A 39 -8.74 18.41 16.11
C LEU A 39 -10.04 18.07 16.84
N PHE A 40 -11.02 17.45 16.17
CA PHE A 40 -12.27 17.02 16.83
C PHE A 40 -12.05 15.93 17.87
N ALA A 41 -11.08 15.03 17.66
CA ALA A 41 -10.69 14.06 18.68
C ALA A 41 -10.14 14.76 19.95
N TYR A 42 -9.36 15.83 19.82
CA TYR A 42 -8.92 16.64 20.96
C TYR A 42 -10.10 17.28 21.72
N TYR A 43 -11.11 17.81 21.02
CA TYR A 43 -12.34 18.32 21.65
C TYR A 43 -13.11 17.22 22.41
N HIS A 44 -13.20 16.02 21.81
CA HIS A 44 -13.92 14.89 22.39
C HIS A 44 -13.24 14.38 23.66
N GLU A 45 -11.92 14.15 23.63
CA GLU A 45 -11.17 13.62 24.78
C GLU A 45 -10.98 14.66 25.89
N HIS A 46 -10.94 15.95 25.56
CA HIS A 46 -10.97 17.05 26.54
C HIS A 46 -12.30 17.08 27.30
N LYS A 47 -13.44 16.92 26.60
CA LYS A 47 -14.76 16.78 27.25
C LYS A 47 -14.83 15.56 28.18
N GLN A 48 -14.08 14.50 27.88
CA GLN A 48 -13.94 13.31 28.73
C GLN A 48 -12.87 13.44 29.83
N LYS A 49 -12.23 14.62 29.96
CA LYS A 49 -11.15 14.90 30.93
C LYS A 49 -9.92 13.99 30.81
N LYS A 50 -9.68 13.42 29.62
CA LYS A 50 -8.49 12.60 29.33
C LYS A 50 -7.32 13.43 28.79
N ILE A 51 -7.61 14.65 28.34
CA ILE A 51 -6.62 15.63 27.86
C ILE A 51 -6.76 16.91 28.69
N SER A 52 -5.63 17.50 29.06
CA SER A 52 -5.54 18.75 29.81
C SER A 52 -5.97 19.96 28.98
N ASP A 53 -6.35 21.05 29.66
CA ASP A 53 -6.65 22.33 29.03
C ASP A 53 -5.45 22.90 28.24
N GLU A 54 -4.23 22.65 28.71
CA GLU A 54 -2.99 23.15 28.09
C GLU A 54 -2.72 22.42 26.77
N SER A 55 -2.77 21.09 26.78
CA SER A 55 -2.60 20.28 25.57
C SER A 55 -3.74 20.53 24.57
N PHE A 56 -4.97 20.69 25.05
CA PHE A 56 -6.10 21.03 24.21
C PHE A 56 -5.88 22.38 23.49
N LYS A 57 -5.60 23.47 24.21
CA LYS A 57 -5.40 24.80 23.61
C LYS A 57 -4.23 24.86 22.63
N SER A 58 -3.15 24.13 22.90
CA SER A 58 -1.98 24.08 21.98
C SER A 58 -2.25 23.33 20.67
N ASN A 59 -3.29 22.48 20.62
CA ASN A 59 -3.60 21.66 19.46
C ASN A 59 -4.81 22.14 18.64
N ILE A 60 -5.60 23.10 19.16
CA ILE A 60 -6.68 23.75 18.41
C ILE A 60 -6.07 24.82 17.50
N SER A 61 -6.10 24.56 16.21
CA SER A 61 -5.66 25.51 15.19
C SER A 61 -6.54 25.39 13.97
N LEU A 62 -6.74 26.50 13.27
CA LEU A 62 -7.46 26.52 12.01
C LEU A 62 -6.46 26.25 10.87
N SER A 63 -6.59 25.07 10.24
CA SER A 63 -5.72 24.68 9.14
C SER A 63 -6.32 25.12 7.81
N PHE A 64 -5.65 26.05 7.14
CA PHE A 64 -5.97 26.43 5.77
C PHE A 64 -5.08 25.65 4.80
N ARG A 65 -5.68 24.99 3.81
CA ARG A 65 -4.91 24.40 2.71
C ARG A 65 -4.63 25.51 1.69
N ILE A 66 -3.43 26.09 1.75
CA ILE A 66 -3.04 27.29 0.99
C ILE A 66 -2.47 26.92 -0.40
N GLY A 67 -2.10 25.67 -0.63
CA GLY A 67 -1.64 25.19 -1.94
C GLY A 67 -1.47 23.68 -1.97
N ASN A 68 -1.33 23.13 -3.18
CA ASN A 68 -0.96 21.74 -3.42
C ASN A 68 0.21 21.73 -4.41
N PHE A 69 1.18 20.85 -4.20
CA PHE A 69 2.27 20.60 -5.15
C PHE A 69 2.09 19.21 -5.75
N SER A 70 2.25 19.11 -7.06
CA SER A 70 2.35 17.81 -7.71
C SER A 70 3.70 17.19 -7.36
N TYR A 71 3.68 15.94 -6.90
CA TYR A 71 4.93 15.20 -6.65
C TYR A 71 5.79 15.09 -7.92
N ALA A 72 5.18 15.06 -9.11
CA ALA A 72 5.89 15.02 -10.39
C ALA A 72 6.65 16.33 -10.71
N GLU A 73 6.21 17.46 -10.17
CA GLU A 73 6.84 18.77 -10.43
C GLU A 73 7.99 19.08 -9.47
N VAL A 74 7.94 18.53 -8.24
CA VAL A 74 8.96 18.81 -7.22
C VAL A 74 10.38 18.41 -7.68
N PRO A 75 10.61 17.19 -8.21
CA PRO A 75 11.93 16.76 -8.65
C PRO A 75 12.55 17.65 -9.73
N LYS A 76 11.72 18.30 -10.58
CA LYS A 76 12.20 19.18 -11.66
C LYS A 76 12.98 20.40 -11.15
N THR A 77 12.81 20.74 -9.87
CA THR A 77 13.53 21.85 -9.22
C THR A 77 14.90 21.44 -8.66
N PHE A 78 15.20 20.15 -8.62
CA PHE A 78 16.46 19.66 -8.04
C PHE A 78 17.61 19.80 -9.02
N CYS A 79 18.78 20.20 -8.50
CA CYS A 79 20.01 20.28 -9.31
C CYS A 79 20.52 18.90 -9.74
N CYS A 80 20.23 17.86 -8.97
CA CYS A 80 20.66 16.50 -9.22
C CYS A 80 19.56 15.52 -8.79
N ILE A 81 19.12 14.68 -9.73
CA ILE A 81 18.12 13.64 -9.50
C ILE A 81 18.83 12.30 -9.58
N MET A 82 18.67 11.48 -8.55
CA MET A 82 19.19 10.12 -8.47
C MET A 82 18.10 9.19 -7.94
N GLY A 83 18.14 7.93 -8.35
CA GLY A 83 17.18 6.93 -7.91
C GLY A 83 17.65 5.53 -8.25
N VAL A 84 16.98 4.55 -7.66
CA VAL A 84 17.19 3.13 -7.95
C VAL A 84 15.83 2.50 -8.25
N SER A 85 15.80 1.61 -9.23
CA SER A 85 14.61 0.83 -9.57
C SER A 85 15.04 -0.55 -10.06
N GLY A 86 14.22 -1.56 -9.76
CA GLY A 86 14.42 -2.93 -10.24
C GLY A 86 13.82 -3.19 -11.62
N THR A 87 13.11 -2.21 -12.21
CA THR A 87 12.36 -2.35 -13.47
C THR A 87 12.71 -1.26 -14.49
N LEU A 88 13.86 -0.59 -14.29
CA LEU A 88 14.29 0.51 -15.16
C LEU A 88 14.60 0.06 -16.59
N ASP A 89 15.01 -1.21 -16.74
CA ASP A 89 15.29 -1.87 -18.00
C ASP A 89 14.04 -2.33 -18.75
N THR A 90 12.89 -2.43 -18.08
CA THR A 90 11.62 -2.91 -18.65
C THR A 90 10.62 -1.80 -18.92
N LEU A 91 11.04 -0.53 -18.90
CA LEU A 91 10.16 0.60 -19.16
C LEU A 91 9.73 0.63 -20.63
N SER A 92 8.49 1.06 -20.86
CA SER A 92 7.99 1.36 -22.19
C SER A 92 8.60 2.65 -22.76
N GLU A 93 8.58 2.81 -24.08
CA GLU A 93 9.13 4.02 -24.74
C GLU A 93 8.56 5.34 -24.17
N PRO A 94 7.24 5.47 -23.90
CA PRO A 94 6.71 6.71 -23.30
C PRO A 94 7.20 6.95 -21.87
N GLU A 95 7.37 5.89 -21.07
CA GLU A 95 7.88 6.02 -19.69
C GLU A 95 9.35 6.43 -19.68
N GLN A 96 10.15 5.85 -20.57
CA GLN A 96 11.54 6.23 -20.75
C GLN A 96 11.66 7.68 -21.24
N GLU A 97 10.81 8.09 -22.18
CA GLU A 97 10.77 9.46 -22.68
C GLU A 97 10.52 10.47 -21.55
N VAL A 98 9.59 10.19 -20.64
CA VAL A 98 9.31 11.04 -19.48
C VAL A 98 10.54 11.15 -18.57
N ILE A 99 11.21 10.04 -18.27
CA ILE A 99 12.42 10.04 -17.42
C ILE A 99 13.54 10.87 -18.04
N GLU A 100 13.77 10.72 -19.34
CA GLU A 100 14.85 11.39 -20.05
C GLU A 100 14.55 12.87 -20.33
N LYS A 101 13.33 13.20 -20.77
CA LYS A 101 12.99 14.56 -21.20
C LYS A 101 12.50 15.43 -20.06
N ASP A 102 11.57 14.92 -19.23
CA ASP A 102 10.94 15.73 -18.18
C ASP A 102 11.83 15.80 -16.93
N TYR A 103 12.47 14.68 -16.57
CA TYR A 103 13.34 14.59 -15.39
C TYR A 103 14.83 14.66 -15.72
N ARG A 104 15.23 14.68 -17.00
CA ARG A 104 16.63 14.83 -17.44
C ARG A 104 17.57 13.76 -16.88
N VAL A 105 17.03 12.59 -16.56
CA VAL A 105 17.82 11.44 -16.11
C VAL A 105 18.24 10.65 -17.35
N SER A 106 19.51 10.77 -17.74
CA SER A 106 20.07 10.17 -18.96
C SER A 106 21.20 9.17 -18.69
N LYS A 107 21.57 8.98 -17.41
CA LYS A 107 22.64 8.07 -17.00
C LYS A 107 22.05 6.91 -16.22
N TYR A 108 22.33 5.71 -16.71
CA TYR A 108 21.83 4.47 -16.13
C TYR A 108 23.01 3.57 -15.78
N THR A 109 22.95 2.98 -14.59
CA THR A 109 23.91 1.97 -14.14
C THR A 109 23.12 0.72 -13.77
N TYR A 110 23.36 -0.37 -14.49
CA TYR A 110 22.70 -1.64 -14.25
C TYR A 110 23.62 -2.55 -13.44
N MET A 111 23.18 -2.90 -12.23
CA MET A 111 23.90 -3.84 -11.39
C MET A 111 23.47 -5.27 -11.75
N PRO A 112 24.41 -6.20 -12.02
CA PRO A 112 24.05 -7.58 -12.30
C PRO A 112 23.44 -8.24 -11.06
N PRO A 113 22.53 -9.22 -11.23
CA PRO A 113 21.99 -9.98 -10.11
C PRO A 113 23.11 -10.71 -9.37
N LEU A 114 23.14 -10.59 -8.03
CA LEU A 114 24.13 -11.26 -7.20
C LEU A 114 23.97 -12.79 -7.19
N PHE A 115 22.74 -13.28 -7.40
CA PHE A 115 22.38 -14.69 -7.27
C PHE A 115 22.23 -15.43 -8.62
N GLY A 116 22.75 -14.85 -9.71
CA GLY A 116 22.66 -15.43 -11.04
C GLY A 116 21.35 -15.10 -11.77
N LYS A 117 21.11 -15.79 -12.90
CA LYS A 117 19.95 -15.52 -13.76
C LYS A 117 18.65 -15.96 -13.08
N ASN A 118 17.59 -15.18 -13.32
CA ASN A 118 16.24 -15.53 -12.87
C ASN A 118 15.78 -16.84 -13.55
N ASN A 119 15.26 -17.78 -12.75
CA ASN A 119 14.72 -19.05 -13.22
C ASN A 119 13.22 -18.98 -13.56
N LEU A 120 12.59 -17.81 -13.43
CA LEU A 120 11.22 -17.57 -13.84
C LEU A 120 11.15 -17.48 -15.37
N THR A 121 10.62 -18.53 -15.99
CA THR A 121 10.28 -18.56 -17.42
C THR A 121 8.78 -18.36 -17.57
N PHE A 122 8.38 -17.16 -18.00
CA PHE A 122 7.00 -16.86 -18.36
C PHE A 122 6.61 -17.58 -19.66
N ALA A 123 5.49 -18.29 -19.64
CA ALA A 123 4.93 -18.99 -20.77
C ALA A 123 3.52 -18.46 -21.03
N GLU A 124 3.39 -17.48 -21.92
CA GLU A 124 2.16 -16.74 -22.19
C GLU A 124 0.93 -17.66 -22.38
N GLN A 125 1.06 -18.73 -23.16
CA GLN A 125 -0.05 -19.65 -23.45
C GLN A 125 -0.48 -20.52 -22.25
N LYS A 126 0.33 -20.57 -21.18
CA LYS A 126 0.06 -21.35 -19.97
C LYS A 126 -0.23 -20.48 -18.75
N ASP A 127 0.43 -19.33 -18.67
CA ASP A 127 0.42 -18.46 -17.50
C ASP A 127 -0.66 -17.36 -17.60
N ILE A 128 -1.23 -17.12 -18.81
CA ILE A 128 -2.39 -16.26 -18.99
C ILE A 128 -3.64 -17.12 -19.18
N LEU A 129 -4.64 -16.91 -18.32
CA LEU A 129 -5.94 -17.55 -18.39
C LEU A 129 -7.03 -16.48 -18.51
N ILE A 130 -7.82 -16.55 -19.58
CA ILE A 130 -9.01 -15.72 -19.75
C ILE A 130 -10.21 -16.60 -19.43
N VAL A 131 -10.98 -16.22 -18.41
CA VAL A 131 -12.12 -16.98 -17.90
C VAL A 131 -13.31 -16.07 -17.68
N GLU A 132 -14.50 -16.65 -17.58
CA GLU A 132 -15.70 -15.92 -17.18
C GLU A 132 -15.60 -15.50 -15.70
N GLU A 133 -16.27 -14.41 -15.33
CA GLU A 133 -16.21 -13.84 -13.98
C GLU A 133 -16.67 -14.85 -12.91
N SER A 134 -17.67 -15.69 -13.22
CA SER A 134 -18.14 -16.75 -12.32
C SER A 134 -17.10 -17.84 -12.07
N ASP A 135 -16.22 -18.09 -13.03
CA ASP A 135 -15.19 -19.13 -12.96
C ASP A 135 -13.84 -18.59 -12.47
N TYR A 136 -13.73 -17.28 -12.25
CA TYR A 136 -12.49 -16.62 -11.84
C TYR A 136 -11.90 -17.21 -10.55
N PHE A 137 -12.70 -17.27 -9.47
CA PHE A 137 -12.23 -17.82 -8.19
C PHE A 137 -12.04 -19.33 -8.21
N THR A 138 -12.84 -20.06 -9.00
CA THR A 138 -12.66 -21.51 -9.20
C THR A 138 -11.33 -21.80 -9.87
N THR A 139 -11.00 -21.06 -10.94
CA THR A 139 -9.76 -21.20 -11.70
C THR A 139 -8.56 -20.80 -10.86
N LEU A 140 -8.66 -19.67 -10.13
CA LEU A 140 -7.61 -19.21 -9.23
C LEU A 140 -7.31 -20.24 -8.12
N LYS A 141 -8.36 -20.79 -7.48
CA LYS A 141 -8.20 -21.83 -6.47
C LYS A 141 -7.49 -23.06 -7.05
N LYS A 142 -7.91 -23.52 -8.22
CA LYS A 142 -7.29 -24.67 -8.90
C LYS A 142 -5.81 -24.43 -9.15
N GLU A 143 -5.43 -23.24 -9.63
CA GLU A 143 -4.03 -22.89 -9.85
C GLU A 143 -3.23 -22.89 -8.54
N ILE A 144 -3.80 -22.35 -7.45
CA ILE A 144 -3.16 -22.38 -6.13
C ILE A 144 -2.95 -23.83 -5.66
N ASP A 145 -4.00 -24.65 -5.70
CA ASP A 145 -3.96 -26.06 -5.27
C ASP A 145 -2.94 -26.86 -6.10
N ASP A 146 -2.94 -26.69 -7.42
CA ASP A 146 -2.03 -27.40 -8.35
C ASP A 146 -0.55 -27.06 -8.06
N ARG A 147 -0.25 -25.81 -7.67
CA ARG A 147 1.11 -25.36 -7.33
C ARG A 147 1.54 -25.75 -5.91
N LEU A 148 0.62 -25.75 -4.95
CA LEU A 148 0.89 -26.17 -3.57
C LEU A 148 1.09 -27.69 -3.45
N VAL A 149 0.28 -28.49 -4.15
CA VAL A 149 0.39 -29.95 -4.16
C VAL A 149 1.57 -30.40 -5.03
N GLY A 150 1.81 -29.70 -6.14
CA GLY A 150 2.81 -30.06 -7.14
C GLY A 150 2.43 -31.34 -7.90
N LYS A 151 2.97 -31.52 -9.11
CA LYS A 151 2.79 -32.78 -9.87
C LYS A 151 3.72 -33.90 -9.36
N ASN A 152 4.87 -33.50 -8.81
CA ASN A 152 5.92 -34.30 -8.16
C ASN A 152 6.40 -33.60 -6.87
N PRO A 153 7.02 -34.29 -5.89
CA PRO A 153 7.50 -33.68 -4.64
C PRO A 153 8.40 -32.45 -4.82
N GLU A 154 9.21 -32.42 -5.87
CA GLU A 154 10.13 -31.32 -6.22
C GLU A 154 9.45 -30.12 -6.89
N THR A 155 8.17 -30.25 -7.27
CA THR A 155 7.41 -29.20 -7.98
C THR A 155 6.42 -28.46 -7.09
N LYS A 156 6.35 -28.81 -5.81
CA LYS A 156 5.63 -28.03 -4.79
C LYS A 156 6.23 -26.65 -4.66
N ARG A 157 5.40 -25.60 -4.70
CA ARG A 157 5.86 -24.22 -4.60
C ARG A 157 4.92 -23.41 -3.72
N ALA A 158 5.49 -22.49 -2.95
CA ALA A 158 4.72 -21.46 -2.29
C ALA A 158 4.05 -20.57 -3.35
N VAL A 159 2.84 -20.13 -3.06
CA VAL A 159 2.04 -19.28 -3.97
C VAL A 159 1.81 -17.95 -3.29
N PHE A 160 2.05 -16.86 -4.02
CA PHE A 160 1.72 -15.51 -3.57
C PHE A 160 0.77 -14.88 -4.59
N VAL A 161 -0.42 -14.52 -4.11
CA VAL A 161 -1.53 -14.07 -4.96
C VAL A 161 -1.76 -12.58 -4.71
N PHE A 162 -1.80 -11.81 -5.79
CA PHE A 162 -2.06 -10.38 -5.75
C PHE A 162 -3.44 -10.07 -6.34
N PHE A 163 -4.10 -9.07 -5.75
CA PHE A 163 -5.33 -8.50 -6.26
C PHE A 163 -5.14 -7.00 -6.43
N GLU A 164 -5.81 -6.41 -7.41
CA GLU A 164 -5.73 -4.97 -7.67
C GLU A 164 -6.31 -4.15 -6.52
N SER A 165 -7.39 -4.65 -5.91
CA SER A 165 -8.09 -3.96 -4.83
C SER A 165 -8.27 -4.81 -3.58
N LYS A 166 -8.33 -4.13 -2.42
CA LYS A 166 -8.69 -4.78 -1.15
C LYS A 166 -10.06 -5.47 -1.22
N LYS A 167 -11.01 -4.90 -1.99
CA LYS A 167 -12.33 -5.48 -2.15
C LYS A 167 -12.24 -6.87 -2.80
N GLN A 168 -11.58 -6.99 -3.95
CA GLN A 168 -11.39 -8.27 -4.63
C GLN A 168 -10.66 -9.30 -3.75
N LEU A 169 -9.65 -8.85 -3.00
CA LEU A 169 -8.94 -9.70 -2.04
C LEU A 169 -9.90 -10.24 -0.97
N MET A 170 -10.76 -9.39 -0.41
CA MET A 170 -11.73 -9.81 0.61
C MET A 170 -12.82 -10.69 0.03
N ASP A 171 -13.31 -10.38 -1.18
CA ASP A 171 -14.29 -11.21 -1.88
C ASP A 171 -13.75 -12.62 -2.10
N PHE A 172 -12.48 -12.76 -2.51
CA PHE A 172 -11.83 -14.07 -2.62
C PHE A 172 -11.60 -14.72 -1.25
N TYR A 173 -11.08 -13.96 -0.27
CA TYR A 173 -10.79 -14.46 1.07
C TYR A 173 -12.05 -15.00 1.75
N ASP A 174 -13.19 -14.32 1.66
CA ASP A 174 -14.45 -14.71 2.27
C ASP A 174 -15.26 -15.71 1.42
N SER A 175 -14.85 -15.94 0.18
CA SER A 175 -15.45 -16.98 -0.66
C SER A 175 -15.23 -18.39 -0.09
N PHE A 176 -16.15 -19.30 -0.42
CA PHE A 176 -16.00 -20.72 -0.11
C PHE A 176 -14.76 -21.35 -0.77
N HIS A 177 -14.21 -20.73 -1.82
CA HIS A 177 -13.03 -21.21 -2.53
C HIS A 177 -11.77 -21.16 -1.66
N PHE A 178 -11.65 -20.16 -0.78
CA PHE A 178 -10.48 -19.99 0.09
C PHE A 178 -10.70 -20.56 1.50
N PHE A 179 -11.94 -20.86 1.90
CA PHE A 179 -12.27 -21.32 3.25
C PHE A 179 -11.45 -22.55 3.71
N ALA A 180 -11.26 -23.53 2.83
CA ALA A 180 -10.46 -24.72 3.14
C ALA A 180 -8.98 -24.43 3.39
N MET A 181 -8.43 -23.34 2.83
CA MET A 181 -7.04 -22.92 3.00
C MET A 181 -6.83 -22.14 4.29
N LYS A 182 -7.87 -21.47 4.84
CA LYS A 182 -7.79 -20.73 6.11
C LYS A 182 -7.42 -21.62 7.30
N GLY A 183 -7.91 -22.87 7.32
CA GLY A 183 -7.68 -23.80 8.44
C GLY A 183 -6.25 -24.33 8.55
N ASN A 184 -5.43 -24.17 7.51
CA ASN A 184 -4.04 -24.63 7.47
C ASN A 184 -3.02 -23.51 7.72
N ALA A 185 -3.47 -22.29 8.04
CA ALA A 185 -2.60 -21.20 8.46
C ALA A 185 -2.15 -21.44 9.91
N VAL A 186 -0.89 -21.87 10.07
CA VAL A 186 -0.20 -21.96 11.37
C VAL A 186 0.39 -20.61 11.74
#